data_AF-A0A1A1YAC1-F1
#
_entry.id   AF-A0A1A1YAC1-F1
#
_cell.length_a   1.000
_cell.length_b   1.000
_cell.length_c   1.000
_cell.angle_alpha   90.00
_cell.angle_beta   90.00
_cell.angle_gamma   90.00
#
_symmetry.space_group_name_H-M   'P 1'
#
loop_
_entity.id
_entity.type
_entity.pdbx_description
1 polymer ?
#
loop_
_entity_poly.entity_id
_entity_poly.type
_entity_poly.pdbx_seq_one_letter_code
_entity_poly.pdbx_strand_id
1 'polypeptide(L)'
;MDRFFEISERQSTVAAELRGGVVTFIAMAYIIVLNPIILSSAPDVTGQKLQFAEVSAMTSLAAGVMTILFGVIARLPFAFAAGLGINSFLATTVVGSVTWAEAMGLVVIDGLIIVLLAATGLRRLVFDAVPLQLKLAITAGIGLFILFIGLVDAGFIGATGQPSPPVGLGHGGVGSINTVPAVVFVFTLLVTAILVVRRVRGGILIGLVIGTLLAVAIEAIWHLGSATEHPGGWSLSVPTLSGSPFALPDLSLAGDFSFGSFGRIGVLAAVMLVFTLVFANFFDAMGTFTGLAREANLADAQGTFPRLRSALIVEGAGAVVGGATSSSSNTVFIESGAGIEEGARTGLASLVTGVLFLAAMFVSPLASIVPTEVAAAALVIVGVMMMSQLRHIDISEFSVAVPVVLTVAVMPFSYSIANGIGVGFIAWVVLRSAAGKAREISPLLWVVAAGFVLYFARGWIETLIGL
;
A
#
# COMPACT_ATOMS: atom_id res chain seq x y z
N MET A 1 -8.40 26.54 18.55
CA MET A 1 -7.53 25.39 18.24
C MET A 1 -7.75 24.25 19.23
N ASP A 2 -7.46 24.45 20.52
CA ASP A 2 -7.64 23.42 21.56
C ASP A 2 -9.07 22.85 21.61
N ARG A 3 -10.11 23.70 21.68
CA ARG A 3 -11.52 23.26 21.60
C ARG A 3 -11.90 22.52 20.31
N PHE A 4 -11.25 22.83 19.18
CA PHE A 4 -11.60 22.21 17.90
C PHE A 4 -10.99 20.81 17.79
N PHE A 5 -9.71 20.69 18.13
CA PHE A 5 -8.95 19.44 18.04
C PHE A 5 -9.00 18.58 19.30
N GLU A 6 -9.58 19.09 20.40
CA GLU A 6 -9.67 18.40 21.69
C GLU A 6 -8.26 18.09 22.25
N ILE A 7 -7.29 18.99 22.06
CA ILE A 7 -5.85 18.71 22.32
C ILE A 7 -5.63 18.37 23.80
N SER A 8 -6.08 19.23 24.71
CA SER A 8 -5.94 19.02 26.15
C SER A 8 -6.76 17.83 26.66
N GLU A 9 -7.96 17.63 26.10
CA GLU A 9 -8.84 16.49 26.44
C GLU A 9 -8.21 15.14 26.04
N ARG A 10 -7.48 15.12 24.92
CA ARG A 10 -6.74 13.95 24.45
C ARG A 10 -5.33 13.85 25.01
N GLN A 11 -5.03 14.60 26.08
CA GLN A 11 -3.76 14.56 26.82
C GLN A 11 -2.53 14.85 25.94
N SER A 12 -2.67 15.71 24.93
CA SER A 12 -1.59 16.14 24.04
C SER A 12 -1.22 17.61 24.26
N THR A 13 -0.16 18.07 23.59
CA THR A 13 0.28 19.47 23.58
C THR A 13 0.57 19.92 22.15
N VAL A 14 0.47 21.22 21.87
CA VAL A 14 0.78 21.78 20.54
C VAL A 14 2.18 21.39 20.08
N ALA A 15 3.18 21.42 20.97
CA ALA A 15 4.54 21.02 20.64
C ALA A 15 4.64 19.52 20.29
N ALA A 16 3.91 18.66 20.99
CA ALA A 16 3.85 17.23 20.67
C ALA A 16 3.16 16.98 19.31
N GLU A 17 2.08 17.71 19.00
CA GLU A 17 1.41 17.62 17.69
C GLU A 17 2.31 18.09 16.54
N LEU A 18 3.01 19.22 16.70
CA LEU A 18 3.94 19.73 15.69
C LEU A 18 5.08 18.74 15.45
N ARG A 19 5.73 18.26 16.52
CA ARG A 19 6.80 17.27 16.43
C ARG A 19 6.29 15.97 15.83
N GLY A 20 5.13 15.49 16.27
CA GLY A 20 4.51 14.27 15.78
C GLY A 20 4.22 14.35 14.27
N GLY A 21 3.67 15.46 13.79
CA GLY A 21 3.44 15.66 12.36
C GLY A 21 4.73 15.68 11.53
N VAL A 22 5.79 16.34 12.02
CA VAL A 22 7.11 16.28 11.37
C VAL A 22 7.65 14.84 11.33
N VAL A 23 7.52 14.10 12.42
CA VAL A 23 7.99 12.71 12.51
C VAL A 23 7.18 11.78 11.60
N THR A 24 5.87 11.95 11.53
CA THR A 24 5.01 11.22 10.58
C THR A 24 5.42 11.53 9.15
N PHE A 25 5.65 12.79 8.78
CA PHE A 25 6.12 13.14 7.45
C PHE A 25 7.46 12.46 7.13
N ILE A 26 8.45 12.55 8.02
CA ILE A 26 9.75 11.93 7.82
C ILE A 26 9.62 10.39 7.68
N ALA A 27 8.73 9.77 8.45
CA ALA A 27 8.48 8.34 8.38
C ALA A 27 7.82 7.93 7.06
N MET A 28 6.99 8.79 6.47
CA MET A 28 6.26 8.52 5.22
C MET A 28 6.94 9.05 3.96
N ALA A 29 7.93 9.95 4.06
CA ALA A 29 8.50 10.69 2.93
C ALA A 29 9.06 9.78 1.83
N TYR A 30 9.41 8.53 2.15
CA TYR A 30 9.81 7.53 1.17
C TYR A 30 8.73 7.29 0.07
N ILE A 31 7.44 7.53 0.36
CA ILE A 31 6.35 7.31 -0.61
C ILE A 31 6.44 8.22 -1.84
N ILE A 32 7.07 9.39 -1.68
CA ILE A 32 7.30 10.37 -2.75
C ILE A 32 8.19 9.78 -3.85
N VAL A 33 9.02 8.82 -3.47
CA VAL A 33 9.91 8.08 -4.37
C VAL A 33 9.27 6.76 -4.77
N LEU A 34 8.73 6.04 -3.79
CA LEU A 34 8.35 4.65 -3.98
C LEU A 34 7.11 4.46 -4.83
N ASN A 35 6.10 5.33 -4.68
CA ASN A 35 4.89 5.25 -5.51
C ASN A 35 5.19 5.48 -7.00
N PRO A 36 5.97 6.52 -7.40
CA PRO A 36 6.43 6.67 -8.78
C PRO A 36 7.20 5.48 -9.33
N ILE A 37 8.07 4.85 -8.53
CA ILE A 37 8.82 3.65 -8.97
C ILE A 37 7.85 2.52 -9.35
N ILE A 38 6.84 2.29 -8.51
CA ILE A 38 5.85 1.23 -8.75
C ILE A 38 5.01 1.57 -9.97
N LEU A 39 4.43 2.78 -10.03
CA LEU A 39 3.50 3.17 -11.09
C LEU A 39 4.17 3.49 -12.43
N SER A 40 5.48 3.75 -12.46
CA SER A 40 6.22 4.00 -13.70
C SER A 40 6.95 2.75 -14.20
N SER A 41 6.80 1.61 -13.50
CA SER A 41 7.57 0.39 -13.77
C SER A 41 7.22 -0.27 -15.09
N ALA A 42 5.93 -0.56 -15.27
CA ALA A 42 5.41 -1.29 -16.41
C ALA A 42 4.79 -0.35 -17.45
N PRO A 43 5.01 -0.61 -18.76
CA PRO A 43 4.19 0.00 -19.79
C PRO A 43 2.76 -0.57 -19.72
N ASP A 44 1.80 0.25 -20.10
CA ASP A 44 0.41 -0.19 -20.24
C ASP A 44 0.14 -0.97 -21.52
N VAL A 45 -1.12 -1.37 -21.71
CA VAL A 45 -1.59 -2.09 -22.91
C VAL A 45 -1.27 -1.38 -24.24
N THR A 46 -0.99 -0.08 -24.21
CA THR A 46 -0.60 0.74 -25.38
C THR A 46 0.90 1.02 -25.46
N GLY A 47 1.69 0.50 -24.51
CA GLY A 47 3.13 0.76 -24.43
C GLY A 47 3.49 2.05 -23.69
N GLN A 48 2.52 2.78 -23.13
CA GLN A 48 2.76 4.05 -22.44
C GLN A 48 3.16 3.83 -20.98
N LYS A 49 4.07 4.67 -20.48
CA LYS A 49 4.49 4.69 -19.08
C LYS A 49 4.17 6.05 -18.48
N LEU A 50 3.74 6.04 -17.21
CA LEU A 50 3.64 7.27 -16.44
C LEU A 50 5.04 7.85 -16.21
N GLN A 51 5.12 9.18 -16.22
CA GLN A 51 6.39 9.85 -15.96
C GLN A 51 6.62 9.94 -14.45
N PHE A 52 7.82 9.58 -14.03
CA PHE A 52 8.20 9.52 -12.62
C PHE A 52 7.94 10.86 -11.89
N ALA A 53 8.39 11.97 -12.48
CA ALA A 53 8.32 13.28 -11.84
C ALA A 53 6.87 13.76 -11.67
N GLU A 54 6.02 13.50 -12.65
CA GLU A 54 4.58 13.80 -12.62
C GLU A 54 3.89 12.99 -11.53
N VAL A 55 4.12 11.66 -11.48
CA VAL A 55 3.55 10.79 -10.44
C VAL A 55 4.04 11.20 -9.05
N SER A 56 5.31 11.61 -8.90
CA SER A 56 5.88 12.05 -7.62
C SER A 56 5.23 13.33 -7.12
N ALA A 57 5.04 14.31 -8.02
CA ALA A 57 4.33 15.55 -7.74
C ALA A 57 2.86 15.28 -7.37
N MET A 58 2.15 14.46 -8.15
CA MET A 58 0.77 14.05 -7.87
C MET A 58 0.63 13.29 -6.55
N THR A 59 1.55 12.39 -6.24
CA THR A 59 1.58 11.66 -4.96
C THR A 59 1.69 12.63 -3.80
N SER A 60 2.60 13.60 -3.90
CA SER A 60 2.82 14.62 -2.87
C SER A 60 1.62 15.55 -2.71
N LEU A 61 1.01 15.97 -3.82
CA LEU A 61 -0.21 16.78 -3.84
C LEU A 61 -1.37 16.05 -3.17
N ALA A 62 -1.68 14.84 -3.64
CA ALA A 62 -2.79 14.06 -3.15
C ALA A 62 -2.61 13.68 -1.67
N ALA A 63 -1.40 13.27 -1.27
CA ALA A 63 -1.06 12.98 0.13
C ALA A 63 -1.25 14.23 1.01
N GLY A 64 -0.74 15.38 0.57
CA GLY A 64 -0.85 16.64 1.29
C GLY A 64 -2.30 17.09 1.50
N VAL A 65 -3.08 17.14 0.42
CA VAL A 65 -4.49 17.56 0.44
C VAL A 65 -5.32 16.60 1.30
N MET A 66 -5.19 15.29 1.08
CA MET A 66 -5.99 14.30 1.80
C MET A 66 -5.63 14.23 3.28
N THR A 67 -4.35 14.36 3.62
CA THR A 67 -3.90 14.40 5.02
C THR A 67 -4.44 15.63 5.75
N ILE A 68 -4.43 16.81 5.10
CA ILE A 68 -5.03 18.03 5.66
C ILE A 68 -6.54 17.84 5.86
N LEU A 69 -7.23 17.36 4.81
CA LEU A 69 -8.68 17.15 4.84
C LEU A 69 -9.08 16.19 5.96
N PHE A 70 -8.35 15.08 6.11
CA PHE A 70 -8.55 14.12 7.19
C PHE A 70 -8.31 14.74 8.56
N GLY A 71 -7.22 15.50 8.71
CA GLY A 71 -6.90 16.25 9.93
C GLY A 71 -8.04 17.18 10.36
N VAL A 72 -8.68 17.89 9.43
CA VAL A 72 -9.79 18.81 9.74
C VAL A 72 -11.09 18.07 10.04
N ILE A 73 -11.44 17.05 9.24
CA ILE A 73 -12.73 16.35 9.30
C ILE A 73 -12.75 15.32 10.43
N ALA A 74 -11.84 14.35 10.38
CA ALA A 74 -11.76 13.26 11.35
C ALA A 74 -11.10 13.72 12.65
N ARG A 75 -10.23 14.74 12.60
CA ARG A 75 -9.48 15.24 13.77
C ARG A 75 -8.68 14.15 14.47
N LEU A 76 -8.15 13.21 13.71
CA LEU A 76 -7.30 12.10 14.17
C LEU A 76 -5.88 12.30 13.60
N PRO A 77 -4.83 11.84 14.31
CA PRO A 77 -3.43 12.08 13.95
C PRO A 77 -2.94 11.11 12.85
N PHE A 78 -3.80 10.80 11.87
CA PHE A 78 -3.45 9.86 10.81
C PHE A 78 -3.18 10.63 9.52
N ALA A 79 -2.18 10.15 8.79
CA ALA A 79 -1.77 10.69 7.51
C ALA A 79 -2.13 9.75 6.37
N PHE A 80 -2.31 10.36 5.20
CA PHE A 80 -2.76 9.72 3.97
C PHE A 80 -1.69 9.85 2.89
N ALA A 81 -1.49 8.77 2.14
CA ALA A 81 -0.69 8.76 0.92
C ALA A 81 -1.12 7.56 0.04
N ALA A 82 -0.42 7.32 -1.07
CA ALA A 82 -0.76 6.27 -2.02
C ALA A 82 -0.61 4.85 -1.42
N GLY A 83 -1.69 4.07 -1.37
CA GLY A 83 -1.71 2.74 -0.76
C GLY A 83 -0.80 1.74 -1.45
N LEU A 84 0.24 1.27 -0.74
CA LEU A 84 1.27 0.38 -1.27
C LEU A 84 0.76 -1.00 -1.73
N GLY A 85 -0.38 -1.47 -1.19
CA GLY A 85 -0.99 -2.71 -1.70
C GLY A 85 -1.70 -2.50 -3.04
N ILE A 86 -2.33 -1.33 -3.21
CA ILE A 86 -3.19 -1.01 -4.36
C ILE A 86 -2.35 -0.55 -5.56
N ASN A 87 -1.32 0.28 -5.33
CA ASN A 87 -0.45 0.73 -6.42
C ASN A 87 0.30 -0.43 -7.08
N SER A 88 0.80 -1.40 -6.31
CA SER A 88 1.43 -2.60 -6.85
C SER A 88 0.44 -3.44 -7.63
N PHE A 89 -0.76 -3.69 -7.09
CA PHE A 89 -1.80 -4.40 -7.82
C PHE A 89 -2.17 -3.71 -9.15
N LEU A 90 -2.24 -2.38 -9.18
CA LEU A 90 -2.45 -1.62 -10.42
C LEU A 90 -1.33 -1.88 -11.42
N ALA A 91 -0.08 -1.69 -11.01
CA ALA A 91 1.09 -1.78 -11.88
C ALA A 91 1.31 -3.19 -12.44
N THR A 92 1.00 -4.24 -11.67
CA THR A 92 1.32 -5.62 -12.05
C THR A 92 0.15 -6.38 -12.66
N THR A 93 -1.08 -6.06 -12.25
CA THR A 93 -2.25 -6.92 -12.53
C THR A 93 -3.30 -6.21 -13.37
N VAL A 94 -3.42 -4.89 -13.29
CA VAL A 94 -4.45 -4.12 -14.00
C VAL A 94 -3.93 -3.61 -15.34
N VAL A 95 -2.79 -2.93 -15.32
CA VAL A 95 -2.23 -2.19 -16.47
C VAL A 95 -1.78 -3.08 -17.64
N GLY A 96 -1.60 -4.38 -17.40
CA GLY A 96 -1.40 -5.37 -18.47
C GLY A 96 -2.62 -5.61 -19.36
N SER A 97 -3.82 -5.15 -18.96
CA SER A 97 -5.08 -5.33 -19.70
C SER A 97 -5.78 -4.02 -20.07
N VAL A 98 -5.41 -2.90 -19.44
CA VAL A 98 -6.00 -1.57 -19.65
C VAL A 98 -4.92 -0.49 -19.67
N THR A 99 -5.26 0.70 -20.18
CA THR A 99 -4.38 1.88 -20.11
C THR A 99 -4.23 2.41 -18.68
N TRP A 100 -3.20 3.22 -18.41
CA TRP A 100 -3.05 3.88 -17.11
C TRP A 100 -4.27 4.71 -16.72
N ALA A 101 -4.79 5.54 -17.63
CA ALA A 101 -5.99 6.34 -17.38
C ALA A 101 -7.22 5.46 -17.07
N GLU A 102 -7.37 4.33 -17.77
CA GLU A 102 -8.45 3.37 -17.49
C GLU A 102 -8.29 2.69 -16.13
N ALA A 103 -7.06 2.31 -15.75
CA ALA A 103 -6.76 1.77 -14.43
C ALA A 103 -7.09 2.77 -13.31
N MET A 104 -6.72 4.04 -13.49
CA MET A 104 -7.05 5.13 -12.58
C MET A 104 -8.57 5.39 -12.50
N GLY A 105 -9.30 5.22 -13.60
CA GLY A 105 -10.76 5.27 -13.60
C GLY A 105 -11.40 4.16 -12.78
N LEU A 106 -10.82 2.94 -12.76
CA LEU A 106 -11.26 1.87 -11.87
C LEU A 106 -11.04 2.24 -10.39
N VAL A 107 -9.94 2.90 -10.06
CA VAL A 107 -9.65 3.41 -8.70
C VAL A 107 -10.64 4.51 -8.29
N VAL A 108 -11.01 5.40 -9.22
CA VAL A 108 -12.06 6.40 -8.96
C VAL A 108 -13.40 5.73 -8.65
N ILE A 109 -13.79 4.71 -9.43
CA ILE A 109 -15.03 3.95 -9.17
C ILE A 109 -14.97 3.24 -7.82
N ASP A 110 -13.85 2.59 -7.50
CA ASP A 110 -13.61 2.01 -6.18
C ASP A 110 -13.85 3.04 -5.07
N GLY A 111 -13.17 4.18 -5.13
CA GLY A 111 -13.31 5.23 -4.13
C GLY A 111 -14.76 5.72 -3.98
N LEU A 112 -15.49 5.89 -5.10
CA LEU A 112 -16.90 6.27 -5.07
C LEU A 112 -17.78 5.21 -4.39
N ILE A 113 -17.54 3.93 -4.68
CA ILE A 113 -18.22 2.81 -4.00
C ILE A 113 -17.92 2.86 -2.50
N ILE A 114 -16.66 3.03 -2.13
CA ILE A 114 -16.24 3.08 -0.72
C ILE A 114 -16.88 4.27 0.02
N VAL A 115 -16.95 5.45 -0.61
CA VAL A 115 -17.68 6.62 -0.07
C VAL A 115 -19.15 6.28 0.13
N LEU A 116 -19.80 5.67 -0.86
CA LEU A 116 -21.21 5.29 -0.79
C LEU A 116 -21.47 4.28 0.34
N LEU A 117 -20.60 3.27 0.48
CA LEU A 117 -20.67 2.27 1.56
C LEU A 117 -20.49 2.92 2.94
N ALA A 118 -19.60 3.90 3.07
CA ALA A 118 -19.38 4.64 4.31
C ALA A 118 -20.55 5.59 4.62
N ALA A 119 -21.11 6.24 3.60
CA ALA A 119 -22.25 7.14 3.74
C ALA A 119 -23.54 6.39 4.11
N THR A 120 -23.77 5.20 3.57
CA THR A 120 -24.96 4.37 3.88
C THR A 120 -24.86 3.61 5.20
N GLY A 121 -23.67 3.53 5.80
CA GLY A 121 -23.42 2.76 7.03
C GLY A 121 -23.20 1.26 6.80
N LEU A 122 -23.32 0.78 5.55
CA LEU A 122 -23.05 -0.61 5.17
C LEU A 122 -21.60 -1.00 5.47
N ARG A 123 -20.65 -0.06 5.34
CA ARG A 123 -19.24 -0.26 5.70
C ARG A 123 -19.04 -0.64 7.16
N ARG A 124 -19.86 -0.10 8.08
CA ARG A 124 -19.81 -0.46 9.50
C ARG A 124 -20.30 -1.89 9.72
N LEU A 125 -21.37 -2.31 9.02
CA LEU A 125 -21.87 -3.68 9.12
C LEU A 125 -20.83 -4.70 8.65
N VAL A 126 -20.12 -4.39 7.56
CA VAL A 126 -19.01 -5.24 7.07
C VAL A 126 -17.83 -5.20 8.04
N PHE A 127 -17.47 -4.04 8.59
CA PHE A 127 -16.44 -3.91 9.63
C PHE A 127 -16.76 -4.79 10.84
N ASP A 128 -17.99 -4.71 11.35
CA ASP A 128 -18.42 -5.47 12.53
C ASP A 128 -18.55 -6.97 12.25
N ALA A 129 -18.80 -7.35 10.99
CA ALA A 129 -18.92 -8.75 10.59
C ALA A 129 -17.58 -9.49 10.50
N VAL A 130 -16.48 -8.78 10.26
CA VAL A 130 -15.17 -9.40 10.05
C VAL A 130 -14.44 -9.56 11.39
N PRO A 131 -14.07 -10.79 11.78
CA PRO A 131 -13.32 -11.05 13.00
C PRO A 131 -12.00 -10.28 13.03
N LEU A 132 -11.60 -9.82 14.23
CA LEU A 132 -10.35 -9.08 14.43
C LEU A 132 -9.12 -9.86 13.91
N GLN A 133 -9.11 -11.18 14.07
CA GLN A 133 -8.03 -12.05 13.60
C GLN A 133 -7.87 -11.96 12.08
N LEU A 134 -8.97 -11.96 11.33
CA LEU A 134 -8.92 -11.79 9.87
C LEU A 134 -8.53 -10.36 9.48
N LYS A 135 -9.00 -9.33 10.20
CA LYS A 135 -8.58 -7.94 9.96
C LYS A 135 -7.06 -7.79 10.06
N LEU A 136 -6.47 -8.32 11.14
CA LEU A 136 -5.02 -8.31 11.37
C LEU A 136 -4.27 -9.19 10.36
N ALA A 137 -4.82 -10.35 9.98
CA ALA A 137 -4.23 -11.23 8.99
C ALA A 137 -4.18 -10.58 7.59
N ILE A 138 -5.18 -9.77 7.22
CA ILE A 138 -5.19 -9.06 5.95
C ILE A 138 -4.07 -8.02 5.90
N THR A 139 -3.92 -7.19 6.93
CA THR A 139 -2.80 -6.24 7.00
C THR A 139 -1.44 -6.96 6.90
N ALA A 140 -1.29 -8.07 7.61
CA ALA A 140 -0.06 -8.85 7.55
C ALA A 140 0.18 -9.51 6.18
N GLY A 141 -0.89 -9.99 5.53
CA GLY A 141 -0.83 -10.56 4.18
C GLY A 141 -0.46 -9.53 3.12
N ILE A 142 -1.00 -8.32 3.21
CA ILE A 142 -0.62 -7.18 2.36
C ILE A 142 0.85 -6.83 2.59
N GLY A 143 1.30 -6.81 3.85
CA GLY A 143 2.71 -6.62 4.20
C GLY A 143 3.63 -7.66 3.56
N LEU A 144 3.28 -8.95 3.66
CA LEU A 144 4.04 -10.03 3.02
C LEU A 144 4.02 -9.94 1.49
N PHE A 145 2.91 -9.51 0.89
CA PHE A 145 2.79 -9.30 -0.55
C PHE A 145 3.72 -8.18 -1.03
N ILE A 146 3.70 -7.02 -0.37
CA ILE A 146 4.58 -5.88 -0.67
C ILE A 146 6.05 -6.25 -0.49
N LEU A 147 6.37 -7.00 0.58
CA LEU A 147 7.71 -7.53 0.80
C LEU A 147 8.15 -8.40 -0.37
N PHE A 148 7.31 -9.32 -0.81
CA PHE A 148 7.60 -10.21 -1.93
C PHE A 148 7.83 -9.43 -3.23
N ILE A 149 7.01 -8.41 -3.51
CA ILE A 149 7.21 -7.49 -4.64
C ILE A 149 8.57 -6.81 -4.56
N GLY A 150 8.95 -6.27 -3.40
CA GLY A 150 10.28 -5.67 -3.20
C GLY A 150 11.42 -6.65 -3.48
N LEU A 151 11.30 -7.92 -3.08
CA LEU A 151 12.31 -8.93 -3.40
C LEU A 151 12.41 -9.22 -4.90
N VAL A 152 11.28 -9.20 -5.61
CA VAL A 152 11.23 -9.41 -7.06
C VAL A 152 11.79 -8.21 -7.82
N ASP A 153 11.36 -6.99 -7.47
CA ASP A 153 11.77 -5.75 -8.13
C ASP A 153 13.27 -5.47 -7.97
N ALA A 154 13.86 -5.89 -6.84
CA ALA A 154 15.30 -5.81 -6.61
C ALA A 154 16.12 -6.83 -7.43
N GLY A 155 15.47 -7.77 -8.13
CA GLY A 155 16.14 -8.92 -8.74
C GLY A 155 16.74 -9.89 -7.71
N PHE A 156 16.35 -9.79 -6.44
CA PHE A 156 16.81 -10.69 -5.38
C PHE A 156 16.08 -12.03 -5.44
N ILE A 157 14.80 -12.03 -5.82
CA ILE A 157 14.02 -13.22 -6.19
C ILE A 157 13.64 -13.10 -7.65
N GLY A 158 13.92 -14.13 -8.45
CA GLY A 158 13.58 -14.17 -9.87
C GLY A 158 12.78 -15.42 -10.24
N ALA A 159 11.98 -15.34 -11.30
CA ALA A 159 11.36 -16.52 -11.89
C ALA A 159 12.44 -17.44 -12.49
N THR A 160 12.35 -18.74 -12.22
CA THR A 160 13.29 -19.74 -12.79
C THR A 160 12.93 -20.16 -14.21
N GLY A 161 11.71 -19.84 -14.66
CA GLY A 161 11.13 -20.35 -15.91
C GLY A 161 10.79 -21.84 -15.89
N GLN A 162 10.87 -22.51 -14.74
CA GLN A 162 10.60 -23.95 -14.59
C GLN A 162 9.28 -24.18 -13.83
N PRO A 163 8.60 -25.32 -14.05
CA PRO A 163 7.41 -25.70 -13.26
C PRO A 163 7.70 -25.79 -11.75
N SER A 164 8.92 -26.18 -11.38
CA SER A 164 9.38 -26.22 -9.99
C SER A 164 10.91 -26.19 -9.88
N PRO A 165 11.50 -25.39 -8.97
CA PRO A 165 10.82 -24.35 -8.19
C PRO A 165 10.45 -23.17 -9.10
N PRO A 166 9.28 -22.52 -8.96
CA PRO A 166 8.87 -21.42 -9.85
C PRO A 166 9.68 -20.13 -9.65
N VAL A 167 10.22 -19.93 -8.44
CA VAL A 167 11.06 -18.79 -8.07
C VAL A 167 12.38 -19.27 -7.47
N GLY A 168 13.44 -18.51 -7.67
CA GLY A 168 14.78 -18.78 -7.18
C GLY A 168 15.51 -17.52 -6.74
N LEU A 169 16.66 -17.69 -6.08
CA LEU A 169 17.51 -16.59 -5.64
C LEU A 169 18.24 -15.96 -6.82
N GLY A 170 18.33 -14.63 -6.82
CA GLY A 170 19.05 -13.84 -7.82
C GLY A 170 18.29 -13.60 -9.11
N HIS A 171 18.90 -12.77 -9.97
CA HIS A 171 18.26 -12.39 -11.23
C HIS A 171 18.08 -13.61 -12.13
N GLY A 172 16.85 -13.83 -12.61
CA GLY A 172 16.47 -15.02 -13.37
C GLY A 172 16.40 -16.32 -12.56
N GLY A 173 16.41 -16.25 -11.23
CA GLY A 173 16.26 -17.42 -10.36
C GLY A 173 17.44 -18.39 -10.42
N VAL A 174 18.64 -17.93 -10.78
CA VAL A 174 19.84 -18.75 -11.01
C VAL A 174 20.46 -19.37 -9.76
N GLY A 175 19.94 -19.05 -8.58
CA GLY A 175 20.39 -19.57 -7.29
C GLY A 175 21.55 -18.80 -6.65
N SER A 176 21.91 -17.62 -7.16
CA SER A 176 22.99 -16.78 -6.60
C SER A 176 22.77 -15.29 -6.90
N ILE A 177 23.25 -14.42 -6.02
CA ILE A 177 23.25 -12.97 -6.24
C ILE A 177 24.30 -12.67 -7.31
N ASN A 178 23.85 -12.27 -8.49
CA ASN A 178 24.65 -12.20 -9.71
C ASN A 178 24.73 -10.80 -10.34
N THR A 179 24.14 -9.77 -9.71
CA THR A 179 24.15 -8.39 -10.23
C THR A 179 24.58 -7.40 -9.15
N VAL A 180 25.28 -6.33 -9.57
CA VAL A 180 25.69 -5.24 -8.67
C VAL A 180 24.48 -4.51 -8.07
N PRO A 181 23.41 -4.20 -8.82
CA PRO A 181 22.20 -3.62 -8.25
C PRO A 181 21.58 -4.47 -7.12
N ALA A 182 21.58 -5.81 -7.25
CA ALA A 182 21.11 -6.69 -6.18
C ALA A 182 21.97 -6.62 -4.91
N VAL A 183 23.29 -6.40 -5.06
CA VAL A 183 24.19 -6.16 -3.90
C VAL A 183 23.86 -4.82 -3.23
N VAL A 184 23.58 -3.77 -4.01
CA VAL A 184 23.16 -2.46 -3.51
C VAL A 184 21.82 -2.56 -2.78
N PHE A 185 20.87 -3.34 -3.29
CA PHE A 185 19.64 -3.69 -2.57
C PHE A 185 19.94 -4.33 -1.21
N VAL A 186 20.78 -5.38 -1.16
CA VAL A 186 21.10 -6.07 0.09
C VAL A 186 21.77 -5.13 1.09
N PHE A 187 22.72 -4.31 0.64
CA PHE A 187 23.36 -3.31 1.48
C PHE A 187 22.33 -2.31 2.04
N THR A 188 21.49 -1.76 1.17
CA THR A 188 20.44 -0.80 1.55
C THR A 188 19.46 -1.42 2.53
N LEU A 189 19.04 -2.66 2.30
CA LEU A 189 18.15 -3.41 3.18
C LEU A 189 18.76 -3.57 4.57
N LEU A 190 20.02 -3.99 4.65
CA LEU A 190 20.71 -4.18 5.93
C LEU A 190 20.91 -2.87 6.69
N VAL A 191 21.34 -1.81 6.00
CA VAL A 191 21.49 -0.46 6.61
C VAL A 191 20.15 0.02 7.13
N THR A 192 19.09 -0.08 6.32
CA THR A 192 17.74 0.34 6.71
C THR A 192 17.23 -0.47 7.89
N ALA A 193 17.40 -1.80 7.88
CA ALA A 193 17.04 -2.67 8.99
C ALA A 193 17.79 -2.29 10.27
N ILE A 194 19.09 -2.01 10.21
CA ILE A 194 19.88 -1.56 11.35
C ILE A 194 19.33 -0.25 11.91
N LEU A 195 19.02 0.73 11.05
CA LEU A 195 18.45 2.01 11.48
C LEU A 195 17.07 1.83 12.14
N VAL A 196 16.21 0.99 11.59
CA VAL A 196 14.88 0.69 12.14
C VAL A 196 14.99 -0.06 13.47
N VAL A 197 15.85 -1.08 13.57
CA VAL A 197 16.10 -1.82 14.82
C VAL A 197 16.66 -0.90 15.91
N ARG A 198 17.51 0.07 15.54
CA ARG A 198 18.03 1.11 16.44
C ARG A 198 17.02 2.22 16.75
N ARG A 199 15.79 2.13 16.23
CA ARG A 199 14.71 3.12 16.38
C ARG A 199 15.13 4.53 15.96
N VAL A 200 15.94 4.62 14.89
CA VAL A 200 16.30 5.92 14.30
C VAL A 200 15.08 6.48 13.58
N ARG A 201 14.66 7.70 13.95
CA ARG A 201 13.55 8.41 13.30
C ARG A 201 13.83 8.59 11.82
N GLY A 202 12.89 8.19 10.96
CA GLY A 202 13.10 8.22 9.51
C GLY A 202 14.10 7.20 9.00
N GLY A 203 14.34 6.10 9.72
CA GLY A 203 15.33 5.08 9.35
C GLY A 203 15.17 4.57 7.91
N ILE A 204 13.93 4.44 7.42
CA ILE A 204 13.63 4.08 6.02
C ILE A 204 14.13 5.14 5.05
N LEU A 205 13.80 6.41 5.27
CA LEU A 205 14.26 7.53 4.43
C LEU A 205 15.79 7.65 4.43
N ILE A 206 16.42 7.57 5.61
CA ILE A 206 17.87 7.65 5.74
C ILE A 206 18.55 6.48 5.02
N GLY A 207 18.01 5.26 5.16
CA GLY A 207 18.46 4.09 4.44
C GLY A 207 18.36 4.27 2.92
N LEU A 208 17.25 4.81 2.44
CA LEU A 208 17.04 5.15 1.02
C LEU A 208 18.10 6.15 0.53
N VAL A 209 18.38 7.21 1.29
CA VAL A 209 19.40 8.22 0.94
C VAL A 209 20.79 7.57 0.89
N ILE A 210 21.17 6.79 1.90
CA ILE A 210 22.48 6.11 1.94
C ILE A 210 22.63 5.13 0.76
N GLY A 211 21.60 4.32 0.51
CA GLY A 211 21.57 3.38 -0.62
C GLY A 211 21.68 4.09 -1.97
N THR A 212 20.98 5.21 -2.12
CA THR A 212 21.02 6.03 -3.34
C THR A 212 22.40 6.65 -3.55
N LEU A 213 23.01 7.21 -2.50
CA LEU A 213 24.37 7.75 -2.60
C LEU A 213 25.40 6.69 -3.00
N LEU A 214 25.27 5.47 -2.48
CA LEU A 214 26.09 4.34 -2.89
C LEU A 214 25.84 3.97 -4.37
N ALA A 215 24.57 3.92 -4.79
CA ALA A 215 24.21 3.61 -6.18
C ALA A 215 24.77 4.65 -7.16
N VAL A 216 24.63 5.94 -6.85
CA VAL A 216 25.20 7.05 -7.63
C VAL A 216 26.72 6.92 -7.71
N ALA A 217 27.39 6.61 -6.60
CA ALA A 217 28.85 6.44 -6.58
C ALA A 217 29.30 5.25 -7.44
N ILE A 218 28.57 4.13 -7.38
CA ILE A 218 28.85 2.95 -8.22
C ILE A 218 28.65 3.28 -9.69
N GLU A 219 27.55 3.95 -10.04
CA GLU A 219 27.28 4.34 -11.43
C GLU A 219 28.33 5.31 -11.97
N ALA A 220 28.75 6.30 -11.18
CA ALA A 220 29.78 7.26 -11.57
C ALA A 220 31.16 6.63 -11.83
N ILE A 221 31.47 5.48 -11.22
CA ILE A 221 32.75 4.79 -11.38
C ILE A 221 32.66 3.72 -12.47
N TRP A 222 31.61 2.90 -12.43
CA TRP A 222 31.49 1.68 -13.25
C TRP A 222 30.60 1.83 -14.48
N HIS A 223 29.82 2.92 -14.59
CA HIS A 223 28.98 3.23 -15.76
C HIS A 223 28.14 2.03 -16.21
N LEU A 224 27.40 1.42 -15.28
CA LEU A 224 26.63 0.22 -15.58
C LEU A 224 25.51 0.50 -16.57
N GLY A 225 24.99 1.73 -16.59
CA GLY A 225 23.87 2.11 -17.46
C GLY A 225 22.59 1.34 -17.14
N SER A 226 21.64 1.36 -18.07
CA SER A 226 20.36 0.67 -17.88
C SER A 226 20.47 -0.84 -18.15
N ALA A 227 19.63 -1.62 -17.47
CA ALA A 227 19.49 -3.06 -17.67
C ALA A 227 19.00 -3.42 -19.09
N THR A 228 18.40 -2.47 -19.81
CA THR A 228 17.96 -2.65 -21.21
C THR A 228 19.12 -2.59 -22.19
N GLU A 229 20.15 -1.80 -21.89
CA GLU A 229 21.33 -1.63 -22.74
C GLU A 229 22.47 -2.55 -22.32
N HIS A 230 22.65 -2.77 -21.02
CA HIS A 230 23.71 -3.57 -20.43
C HIS A 230 23.13 -4.65 -19.50
N PRO A 231 23.25 -5.94 -19.85
CA PRO A 231 22.86 -7.03 -18.95
C PRO A 231 23.56 -6.91 -17.59
N GLY A 232 22.79 -6.72 -16.52
CA GLY A 232 23.30 -6.48 -15.16
C GLY A 232 23.38 -5.01 -14.72
N GLY A 233 22.95 -4.07 -15.57
CA GLY A 233 22.78 -2.65 -15.25
C GLY A 233 21.55 -2.35 -14.38
N TRP A 234 21.33 -1.07 -14.09
CA TRP A 234 20.21 -0.60 -13.25
C TRP A 234 18.87 -0.86 -13.91
N SER A 235 17.87 -1.30 -13.15
CA SER A 235 16.54 -1.58 -13.69
C SER A 235 15.83 -0.33 -14.22
N LEU A 236 14.88 0.22 -13.46
CA LEU A 236 13.92 1.19 -13.99
C LEU A 236 14.47 2.62 -14.08
N SER A 237 15.43 2.97 -13.22
CA SER A 237 15.94 4.32 -13.08
C SER A 237 17.45 4.27 -12.88
N VAL A 238 18.18 4.90 -13.79
CA VAL A 238 19.63 5.06 -13.67
C VAL A 238 19.89 6.19 -12.67
N PRO A 239 20.70 5.98 -11.61
CA PRO A 239 20.89 6.93 -10.52
C PRO A 239 21.76 8.12 -10.96
N THR A 240 21.20 8.98 -11.81
CA THR A 240 21.83 10.20 -12.33
C THR A 240 20.87 11.37 -12.15
N LEU A 241 21.41 12.54 -11.79
CA LEU A 241 20.62 13.75 -11.69
C LEU A 241 20.65 14.47 -13.03
N SER A 242 19.55 14.43 -13.78
CA SER A 242 19.36 15.26 -14.97
C SER A 242 18.59 16.53 -14.60
N GLY A 243 19.25 17.69 -14.66
CA GLY A 243 18.63 19.00 -14.45
C GLY A 243 18.71 19.56 -13.03
N SER A 244 17.77 20.42 -12.67
CA SER A 244 17.72 21.14 -11.37
C SER A 244 17.09 20.27 -10.28
N PRO A 245 17.63 20.28 -9.03
CA PRO A 245 17.03 19.54 -7.91
C PRO A 245 15.66 20.07 -7.47
N PHE A 246 15.34 21.31 -7.88
CA PHE A 246 14.04 21.92 -7.69
C PHE A 246 13.40 22.19 -9.05
N ALA A 247 12.15 21.78 -9.22
CA ALA A 247 11.36 22.07 -10.40
C ALA A 247 9.97 22.54 -9.99
N LEU A 248 9.31 23.27 -10.89
CA LEU A 248 7.88 23.49 -10.74
C LEU A 248 7.18 22.12 -10.84
N PRO A 249 6.28 21.78 -9.91
CA PRO A 249 5.53 20.55 -9.97
C PRO A 249 4.77 20.43 -11.29
N ASP A 250 4.96 19.31 -11.99
CA ASP A 250 4.11 18.98 -13.12
C ASP A 250 2.83 18.32 -12.61
N LEU A 251 1.70 18.97 -12.91
CA LEU A 251 0.36 18.54 -12.50
C LEU A 251 -0.47 18.05 -13.68
N SER A 252 0.16 17.74 -14.82
CA SER A 252 -0.48 17.31 -16.07
C SER A 252 -1.39 16.09 -15.92
N LEU A 253 -1.04 15.17 -15.02
CA LEU A 253 -1.81 13.96 -14.74
C LEU A 253 -3.12 14.22 -13.94
N ALA A 254 -3.32 15.45 -13.45
CA ALA A 254 -4.55 15.79 -12.74
C ALA A 254 -5.76 15.73 -13.69
N GLY A 255 -6.70 14.83 -13.37
CA GLY A 255 -7.90 14.56 -14.15
C GLY A 255 -7.71 13.54 -15.27
N ASP A 256 -6.52 12.95 -15.42
CA ASP A 256 -6.21 11.98 -16.47
C ASP A 256 -6.69 10.57 -16.11
N PHE A 257 -8.01 10.38 -16.04
CA PHE A 257 -8.63 9.08 -15.82
C PHE A 257 -9.77 8.83 -16.81
N SER A 258 -10.03 7.56 -17.11
CA SER A 258 -11.02 7.13 -18.08
C SER A 258 -11.87 5.98 -17.56
N PHE A 259 -13.16 6.00 -17.85
CA PHE A 259 -14.06 4.87 -17.59
C PHE A 259 -14.16 3.89 -18.78
N GLY A 260 -13.25 4.01 -19.76
CA GLY A 260 -13.20 3.18 -20.97
C GLY A 260 -12.87 1.71 -20.73
N SER A 261 -12.41 1.33 -19.53
CA SER A 261 -12.07 -0.04 -19.15
C SER A 261 -13.20 -1.03 -19.43
N PHE A 262 -14.45 -0.67 -19.14
CA PHE A 262 -15.63 -1.52 -19.37
C PHE A 262 -15.83 -1.88 -20.85
N GLY A 263 -15.45 -0.98 -21.76
CA GLY A 263 -15.49 -1.23 -23.20
C GLY A 263 -14.32 -2.10 -23.66
N ARG A 264 -13.13 -1.92 -23.08
CA ARG A 264 -11.90 -2.63 -23.47
C ARG A 264 -11.87 -4.08 -23.03
N ILE A 265 -12.09 -4.33 -21.74
CA ILE A 265 -11.97 -5.68 -21.13
C ILE A 265 -13.33 -6.34 -20.91
N GLY A 266 -14.41 -5.65 -21.26
CA GLY A 266 -15.78 -6.10 -21.01
C GLY A 266 -16.24 -5.85 -19.58
N VAL A 267 -17.57 -5.81 -19.41
CA VAL A 267 -18.21 -5.46 -18.15
C VAL A 267 -17.83 -6.41 -17.03
N LEU A 268 -17.80 -7.72 -17.29
CA LEU A 268 -17.50 -8.72 -16.27
C LEU A 268 -16.10 -8.54 -15.70
N ALA A 269 -15.07 -8.44 -16.56
CA ALA A 269 -13.69 -8.28 -16.10
C ALA A 269 -13.48 -6.95 -15.37
N ALA A 270 -14.06 -5.84 -15.87
CA ALA A 270 -13.99 -4.54 -15.20
C ALA A 270 -14.65 -4.58 -13.80
N VAL A 271 -15.84 -5.19 -13.68
CA VAL A 271 -16.51 -5.37 -12.38
C VAL A 271 -15.65 -6.21 -11.43
N MET A 272 -14.99 -7.27 -11.92
CA MET A 272 -14.11 -8.09 -11.10
C MET A 272 -12.87 -7.34 -10.60
N LEU A 273 -12.29 -6.47 -11.42
CA LEU A 273 -11.18 -5.61 -11.00
C LEU A 273 -11.64 -4.56 -9.98
N VAL A 274 -12.77 -3.89 -10.22
CA VAL A 274 -13.38 -2.96 -9.24
C VAL A 274 -13.66 -3.68 -7.93
N PHE A 275 -14.25 -4.87 -7.97
CA PHE A 275 -14.52 -5.67 -6.78
C PHE A 275 -13.22 -5.97 -6.00
N THR A 276 -12.15 -6.34 -6.70
CA THR A 276 -10.85 -6.61 -6.10
C THR A 276 -10.28 -5.35 -5.43
N LEU A 277 -10.34 -4.20 -6.12
CA LEU A 277 -9.89 -2.91 -5.58
C LEU A 277 -10.68 -2.51 -4.35
N VAL A 278 -12.02 -2.56 -4.43
CA VAL A 278 -12.93 -2.28 -3.30
C VAL A 278 -12.59 -3.13 -2.11
N PHE A 279 -12.40 -4.43 -2.29
CA PHE A 279 -12.07 -5.31 -1.17
C PHE A 279 -10.68 -5.03 -0.61
N ALA A 280 -9.66 -4.93 -1.46
CA ALA A 280 -8.30 -4.64 -1.03
C ALA A 280 -8.24 -3.32 -0.23
N ASN A 281 -8.79 -2.25 -0.80
CA ASN A 281 -8.83 -0.92 -0.18
C ASN A 281 -9.63 -0.92 1.12
N PHE A 282 -10.83 -1.52 1.08
CA PHE A 282 -11.69 -1.64 2.24
C PHE A 282 -10.97 -2.29 3.42
N PHE A 283 -10.35 -3.45 3.21
CA PHE A 283 -9.72 -4.21 4.28
C PHE A 283 -8.37 -3.64 4.73
N ASP A 284 -7.59 -3.08 3.82
CA ASP A 284 -6.34 -2.39 4.14
C ASP A 284 -6.59 -1.21 5.10
N ALA A 285 -7.50 -0.31 4.72
CA ALA A 285 -7.85 0.84 5.55
C ALA A 285 -8.42 0.42 6.91
N MET A 286 -9.28 -0.60 6.96
CA MET A 286 -9.82 -1.09 8.23
C MET A 286 -8.73 -1.60 9.18
N GLY A 287 -7.78 -2.39 8.67
CA GLY A 287 -6.69 -2.92 9.46
C GLY A 287 -5.79 -1.81 10.00
N THR A 288 -5.41 -0.87 9.11
CA THR A 288 -4.53 0.25 9.46
C THR A 288 -5.19 1.23 10.43
N PHE A 289 -6.46 1.59 10.22
CA PHE A 289 -7.20 2.42 11.19
C PHE A 289 -7.31 1.74 12.56
N THR A 290 -7.59 0.44 12.61
CA THR A 290 -7.71 -0.29 13.88
C THR A 290 -6.38 -0.32 14.63
N GLY A 291 -5.27 -0.54 13.91
CA GLY A 291 -3.92 -0.52 14.48
C GLY A 291 -3.55 0.85 15.04
N LEU A 292 -3.67 1.89 14.24
CA LEU A 292 -3.33 3.26 14.63
C LEU A 292 -4.24 3.80 15.74
N ALA A 293 -5.53 3.47 15.72
CA ALA A 293 -6.45 3.89 16.78
C ALA A 293 -6.10 3.25 18.12
N ARG A 294 -5.64 1.99 18.12
CA ARG A 294 -5.13 1.34 19.35
C ARG A 294 -3.85 2.00 19.83
N GLU A 295 -2.90 2.27 18.94
CA GLU A 295 -1.64 2.93 19.27
C GLU A 295 -1.85 4.35 19.82
N ALA A 296 -2.84 5.07 19.29
CA ALA A 296 -3.24 6.39 19.77
C ALA A 296 -4.06 6.36 21.07
N ASN A 297 -4.38 5.18 21.63
CA ASN A 297 -5.33 4.99 22.73
C ASN A 297 -6.71 5.62 22.46
N LEU A 298 -7.17 5.54 21.20
CA LEU A 298 -8.47 6.04 20.74
C LEU A 298 -9.46 4.90 20.43
N ALA A 299 -9.00 3.66 20.34
CA ALA A 299 -9.84 2.50 20.07
C ALA A 299 -10.48 1.91 21.34
N ASP A 300 -11.72 1.46 21.21
CA ASP A 300 -12.38 0.62 22.21
C ASP A 300 -11.98 -0.87 22.10
N ALA A 301 -12.56 -1.72 22.96
CA ALA A 301 -12.27 -3.15 22.99
C ALA A 301 -12.63 -3.88 21.68
N GLN A 302 -13.57 -3.33 20.92
CA GLN A 302 -14.04 -3.84 19.64
C GLN A 302 -13.22 -3.31 18.45
N GLY A 303 -12.26 -2.40 18.70
CA GLY A 303 -11.43 -1.77 17.69
C GLY A 303 -12.11 -0.62 16.97
N THR A 304 -13.22 -0.10 17.49
CA THR A 304 -13.89 1.10 16.96
C THR A 304 -13.34 2.36 17.61
N PHE A 305 -13.45 3.51 16.93
CA PHE A 305 -12.84 4.76 17.38
C PHE A 305 -13.72 5.98 17.03
N PRO A 306 -13.51 7.14 17.69
CA PRO A 306 -14.28 8.35 17.44
C PRO A 306 -14.30 8.74 15.97
N ARG A 307 -15.47 9.14 15.48
CA ARG A 307 -15.65 9.66 14.10
C ARG A 307 -15.31 8.66 12.99
N LEU A 308 -15.41 7.36 13.28
CA LEU A 308 -15.20 6.27 12.33
C LEU A 308 -15.89 6.52 10.97
N ARG A 309 -17.18 6.89 10.96
CA ARG A 309 -17.92 7.16 9.70
C ARG A 309 -17.26 8.25 8.87
N SER A 310 -16.86 9.36 9.50
CA SER A 310 -16.19 10.47 8.82
C SER A 310 -14.81 10.05 8.31
N ALA A 311 -14.05 9.29 9.11
CA ALA A 311 -12.75 8.75 8.71
C ALA A 311 -12.86 7.85 7.47
N LEU A 312 -13.87 6.98 7.42
CA LEU A 312 -14.13 6.08 6.30
C LEU A 312 -14.62 6.80 5.04
N ILE A 313 -15.38 7.89 5.19
CA ILE A 313 -15.79 8.73 4.04
C ILE A 313 -14.57 9.43 3.44
N VAL A 314 -13.72 10.02 4.29
CA VAL A 314 -12.50 10.68 3.82
C VAL A 314 -11.53 9.68 3.19
N GLU A 315 -11.48 8.45 3.69
CA GLU A 315 -10.69 7.40 3.07
C GLU A 315 -11.18 7.03 1.67
N GLY A 316 -12.50 6.87 1.46
CA GLY A 316 -13.03 6.64 0.12
C GLY A 316 -12.78 7.84 -0.80
N ALA A 317 -12.88 9.06 -0.27
CA ALA A 317 -12.52 10.27 -1.01
C ALA A 317 -11.03 10.31 -1.35
N GLY A 318 -10.16 9.73 -0.51
CA GLY A 318 -8.74 9.56 -0.79
C GLY A 318 -8.50 8.67 -2.00
N ALA A 319 -9.22 7.56 -2.11
CA ALA A 319 -9.18 6.72 -3.29
C ALA A 319 -9.63 7.47 -4.56
N VAL A 320 -10.73 8.24 -4.49
CA VAL A 320 -11.21 9.07 -5.60
C VAL A 320 -10.16 10.11 -6.01
N VAL A 321 -9.63 10.86 -5.06
CA VAL A 321 -8.63 11.91 -5.34
C VAL A 321 -7.37 11.29 -5.93
N GLY A 322 -6.88 10.19 -5.34
CA GLY A 322 -5.68 9.53 -5.80
C GLY A 322 -5.81 8.92 -7.20
N GLY A 323 -6.96 8.32 -7.53
CA GLY A 323 -7.27 7.92 -8.91
C GLY A 323 -7.38 9.12 -9.84
N ALA A 324 -8.05 10.19 -9.41
CA ALA A 324 -8.20 11.40 -10.22
C ALA A 324 -6.88 12.15 -10.46
N THR A 325 -5.87 11.97 -9.62
CA THR A 325 -4.52 12.54 -9.79
C THR A 325 -3.51 11.53 -10.32
N SER A 326 -3.95 10.35 -10.78
CA SER A 326 -3.08 9.27 -11.27
C SER A 326 -1.95 8.88 -10.31
N SER A 327 -2.20 8.99 -9.00
CA SER A 327 -1.26 8.63 -7.93
C SER A 327 -1.63 7.34 -7.22
N SER A 328 -2.55 6.54 -7.78
CA SER A 328 -3.21 5.38 -7.12
C SER A 328 -4.08 5.79 -5.93
N SER A 329 -4.80 4.84 -5.35
CA SER A 329 -5.73 5.06 -4.23
C SER A 329 -5.00 5.62 -3.01
N ASN A 330 -5.38 6.82 -2.53
CA ASN A 330 -4.84 7.32 -1.26
C ASN A 330 -5.57 6.72 -0.07
N THR A 331 -4.80 6.13 0.83
CA THR A 331 -5.29 5.49 2.05
C THR A 331 -4.49 5.93 3.26
N VAL A 332 -4.93 5.50 4.45
CA VAL A 332 -4.28 5.80 5.72
C VAL A 332 -2.98 5.01 5.88
N PHE A 333 -1.93 5.65 6.37
CA PHE A 333 -0.58 5.06 6.50
C PHE A 333 -0.24 4.67 7.94
N ILE A 334 0.29 3.45 8.12
CA ILE A 334 0.65 2.87 9.42
C ILE A 334 1.80 3.63 10.10
N GLU A 335 2.63 4.34 9.34
CA GLU A 335 3.73 5.19 9.82
C GLU A 335 3.26 6.40 10.62
N SER A 336 1.97 6.72 10.56
CA SER A 336 1.33 7.66 11.50
C SER A 336 1.61 7.27 12.96
N GLY A 337 1.82 5.97 13.24
CA GLY A 337 2.26 5.44 14.54
C GLY A 337 3.51 6.13 15.09
N ALA A 338 4.50 6.47 14.25
CA ALA A 338 5.71 7.15 14.70
C ALA A 338 5.44 8.55 15.26
N GLY A 339 4.49 9.29 14.67
CA GLY A 339 4.06 10.59 15.20
C GLY A 339 3.21 10.44 16.47
N ILE A 340 2.42 9.37 16.54
CA ILE A 340 1.62 9.02 17.72
C ILE A 340 2.54 8.67 18.90
N GLU A 341 3.64 7.94 18.68
CA GLU A 341 4.63 7.63 19.71
C GLU A 341 5.31 8.91 20.26
N GLU A 342 5.45 9.94 19.43
CA GLU A 342 5.97 11.27 19.81
C GLU A 342 4.95 12.16 20.56
N GLY A 343 3.74 11.66 20.77
CA GLY A 343 2.68 12.30 21.54
C GLY A 343 1.56 12.93 20.71
N ALA A 344 1.51 12.72 19.38
CA ALA A 344 0.38 13.20 18.57
C ALA A 344 -0.90 12.40 18.86
N ARG A 345 -2.02 13.11 19.01
CA ARG A 345 -3.34 12.56 19.33
C ARG A 345 -4.47 13.21 18.51
N THR A 346 -4.18 14.26 17.76
CA THR A 346 -5.20 15.05 17.06
C THR A 346 -4.89 15.28 15.58
N GLY A 347 -5.86 15.81 14.84
CA GLY A 347 -5.66 16.21 13.45
C GLY A 347 -4.69 17.37 13.25
N LEU A 348 -4.21 18.05 14.32
CA LEU A 348 -3.19 19.09 14.21
C LEU A 348 -1.87 18.50 13.68
N ALA A 349 -1.47 17.30 14.14
CA ALA A 349 -0.32 16.60 13.59
C ALA A 349 -0.50 16.32 12.08
N SER A 350 -1.68 15.86 11.65
CA SER A 350 -1.98 15.64 10.24
C SER A 350 -1.86 16.94 9.42
N LEU A 351 -2.32 18.09 9.94
CA LEU A 351 -2.13 19.36 9.22
C LEU A 351 -0.66 19.65 8.92
N VAL A 352 0.23 19.42 9.90
CA VAL A 352 1.67 19.62 9.72
C VAL A 352 2.21 18.66 8.66
N THR A 353 1.90 17.37 8.79
CA THR A 353 2.30 16.34 7.81
C THR A 353 1.86 16.71 6.40
N GLY A 354 0.61 17.11 6.23
CA GLY A 354 0.05 17.43 4.91
C GLY A 354 0.67 18.69 4.30
N VAL A 355 0.95 19.73 5.10
CA VAL A 355 1.70 20.91 4.63
C VAL A 355 3.11 20.54 4.18
N LEU A 356 3.78 19.65 4.91
CA LEU A 356 5.11 19.17 4.52
C LEU A 356 5.07 18.35 3.22
N PHE A 357 4.04 17.53 2.99
CA PHE A 357 3.85 16.85 1.70
C PHE A 357 3.61 17.84 0.55
N LEU A 358 2.79 18.88 0.76
CA LEU A 358 2.61 19.93 -0.25
C LEU A 358 3.92 20.66 -0.55
N ALA A 359 4.76 20.91 0.45
CA ALA A 359 6.08 21.49 0.27
C ALA A 359 7.06 20.53 -0.45
N ALA A 360 6.96 19.23 -0.18
CA ALA A 360 7.83 18.22 -0.78
C ALA A 360 7.59 18.05 -2.29
N MET A 361 6.43 18.46 -2.79
CA MET A 361 6.11 18.47 -4.22
C MET A 361 7.13 19.23 -5.09
N PHE A 362 7.73 20.30 -4.55
CA PHE A 362 8.76 21.10 -5.23
C PHE A 362 10.12 20.41 -5.32
N VAL A 363 10.27 19.26 -4.65
CA VAL A 363 11.49 18.47 -4.52
C VAL A 363 11.36 17.15 -5.29
N SER A 364 10.31 16.98 -6.10
CA SER A 364 10.06 15.77 -6.89
C SER A 364 11.21 15.36 -7.83
N PRO A 365 12.04 16.26 -8.42
CA PRO A 365 13.19 15.83 -9.22
C PRO A 365 14.26 15.08 -8.42
N LEU A 366 14.39 15.35 -7.12
CA LEU A 366 15.31 14.57 -6.28
C LEU A 366 14.85 13.12 -6.10
N ALA A 367 13.57 12.83 -6.28
CA ALA A 367 13.07 11.47 -6.14
C ALA A 367 13.51 10.56 -7.31
N SER A 368 13.76 11.11 -8.50
CA SER A 368 14.12 10.31 -9.69
C SER A 368 15.56 9.77 -9.67
N ILE A 369 16.41 10.25 -8.76
CA ILE A 369 17.78 9.74 -8.60
C ILE A 369 17.81 8.38 -7.89
N VAL A 370 16.72 8.01 -7.22
CA VAL A 370 16.65 6.77 -6.44
C VAL A 370 16.38 5.59 -7.38
N PRO A 371 17.30 4.61 -7.48
CA PRO A 371 17.09 3.44 -8.30
C PRO A 371 16.10 2.47 -7.65
N THR A 372 15.47 1.63 -8.47
CA THR A 372 14.43 0.67 -8.06
C THR A 372 14.92 -0.26 -6.96
N GLU A 373 16.16 -0.71 -7.01
CA GLU A 373 16.76 -1.66 -6.06
C GLU A 373 16.89 -1.04 -4.66
N VAL A 374 17.13 0.27 -4.57
CA VAL A 374 17.18 0.99 -3.29
C VAL A 374 15.77 1.17 -2.73
N ALA A 375 14.79 1.48 -3.57
CA ALA A 375 13.40 1.61 -3.15
C ALA A 375 12.74 0.27 -2.78
N ALA A 376 13.13 -0.81 -3.45
CA ALA A 376 12.72 -2.17 -3.16
C ALA A 376 13.16 -2.61 -1.76
N ALA A 377 14.32 -2.16 -1.28
CA ALA A 377 14.75 -2.38 0.10
C ALA A 377 13.79 -1.73 1.12
N ALA A 378 13.25 -0.55 0.79
CA ALA A 378 12.23 0.09 1.63
C ALA A 378 10.91 -0.71 1.64
N LEU A 379 10.45 -1.23 0.50
CA LEU A 379 9.25 -2.10 0.43
C LEU A 379 9.38 -3.33 1.35
N VAL A 380 10.56 -3.97 1.36
CA VAL A 380 10.82 -5.12 2.22
C VAL A 380 10.68 -4.74 3.69
N ILE A 381 11.27 -3.63 4.12
CA ILE A 381 11.20 -3.17 5.52
C ILE A 381 9.77 -2.82 5.92
N VAL A 382 9.04 -2.08 5.08
CA VAL A 382 7.63 -1.74 5.32
C VAL A 382 6.78 -3.00 5.42
N GLY A 383 7.00 -3.97 4.51
CA GLY A 383 6.31 -5.25 4.53
C GLY A 383 6.57 -6.05 5.81
N VAL A 384 7.82 -6.06 6.32
CA VAL A 384 8.15 -6.65 7.64
C VAL A 384 7.39 -5.96 8.78
N MET A 385 7.32 -4.62 8.76
CA MET A 385 6.59 -3.85 9.78
C MET A 385 5.09 -4.14 9.75
N MET A 386 4.48 -4.28 8.58
CA MET A 386 3.06 -4.65 8.46
C MET A 386 2.83 -6.11 8.89
N MET A 387 3.75 -7.02 8.57
CA MET A 387 3.66 -8.43 8.95
C MET A 387 3.73 -8.64 10.47
N SER A 388 4.34 -7.71 11.22
CA SER A 388 4.43 -7.82 12.69
C SER A 388 3.06 -7.78 13.39
N GLN A 389 2.00 -7.34 12.70
CA GLN A 389 0.64 -7.37 13.21
C GLN A 389 0.16 -8.78 13.57
N LEU A 390 0.76 -9.83 12.99
CA LEU A 390 0.49 -11.23 13.36
C LEU A 390 0.75 -11.52 14.83
N ARG A 391 1.65 -10.77 15.50
CA ARG A 391 1.91 -10.91 16.93
C ARG A 391 0.66 -10.68 17.79
N HIS A 392 -0.32 -9.93 17.29
CA HIS A 392 -1.56 -9.63 17.99
C HIS A 392 -2.67 -10.67 17.76
N ILE A 393 -2.39 -11.72 16.99
CA ILE A 393 -3.33 -12.81 16.72
C ILE A 393 -2.96 -14.01 17.58
N ASP A 394 -3.89 -14.47 18.40
CA ASP A 394 -3.76 -15.76 19.06
C ASP A 394 -4.05 -16.89 18.07
N ILE A 395 -2.99 -17.58 17.65
CA ILE A 395 -3.01 -18.72 16.71
C ILE A 395 -2.90 -20.08 17.43
N SER A 396 -3.11 -20.13 18.74
CA SER A 396 -3.11 -21.40 19.50
C SER A 396 -4.24 -22.34 19.08
N GLU A 397 -5.37 -21.80 18.64
CA GLU A 397 -6.50 -22.57 18.11
C GLU A 397 -6.36 -22.80 16.59
N PHE A 398 -6.36 -24.07 16.17
CA PHE A 398 -6.18 -24.43 14.76
C PHE A 398 -7.30 -23.91 13.84
N SER A 399 -8.53 -23.77 14.36
CA SER A 399 -9.68 -23.18 13.65
C SER A 399 -9.47 -21.69 13.32
N VAL A 400 -8.52 -21.03 13.98
CA VAL A 400 -8.07 -19.65 13.74
C VAL A 400 -6.76 -19.62 12.96
N ALA A 401 -5.81 -20.48 13.32
CA ALA A 401 -4.49 -20.53 12.69
C ALA A 401 -4.56 -20.76 11.19
N VAL A 402 -5.35 -21.74 10.74
CA VAL A 402 -5.43 -22.09 9.30
C VAL A 402 -6.00 -20.93 8.46
N PRO A 403 -7.15 -20.33 8.79
CA PRO A 403 -7.65 -19.17 8.04
C PRO A 403 -6.66 -18.01 8.01
N VAL A 404 -6.02 -17.70 9.13
CA VAL A 404 -5.05 -16.60 9.25
C VAL A 404 -3.83 -16.85 8.37
N VAL A 405 -3.21 -18.03 8.48
CA VAL A 405 -2.02 -18.37 7.70
C VAL A 405 -2.33 -18.42 6.21
N LEU A 406 -3.46 -19.01 5.81
CA LEU A 406 -3.87 -19.03 4.40
C LEU A 406 -4.16 -17.63 3.86
N THR A 407 -4.80 -16.76 4.66
CA THR A 407 -5.01 -15.35 4.29
C THR A 407 -3.70 -14.68 3.94
N VAL A 408 -2.68 -14.87 4.77
CA VAL A 408 -1.36 -14.24 4.62
C VAL A 408 -0.57 -14.84 3.45
N ALA A 409 -0.51 -16.16 3.35
CA ALA A 409 0.36 -16.86 2.40
C ALA A 409 -0.16 -16.82 0.96
N VAL A 410 -1.48 -16.89 0.75
CA VAL A 410 -2.06 -16.96 -0.60
C VAL A 410 -1.89 -15.64 -1.35
N MET A 411 -1.82 -14.49 -0.66
CA MET A 411 -1.62 -13.18 -1.30
C MET A 411 -0.35 -13.13 -2.16
N PRO A 412 0.87 -13.31 -1.62
CA PRO A 412 2.10 -13.32 -2.42
C PRO A 412 2.17 -14.50 -3.39
N PHE A 413 1.74 -15.70 -2.98
CA PHE A 413 1.90 -16.89 -3.81
C PHE A 413 0.98 -16.92 -5.04
N SER A 414 -0.16 -16.24 -4.97
CA SER A 414 -1.05 -16.05 -6.12
C SER A 414 -0.98 -14.66 -6.72
N TYR A 415 -0.07 -13.82 -6.22
CA TYR A 415 0.10 -12.42 -6.62
C TYR A 415 -1.22 -11.62 -6.60
N SER A 416 -2.10 -11.93 -5.63
CA SER A 416 -3.46 -11.40 -5.57
C SER A 416 -3.96 -11.28 -4.14
N ILE A 417 -4.20 -10.02 -3.71
CA ILE A 417 -4.75 -9.70 -2.40
C ILE A 417 -6.14 -10.32 -2.24
N ALA A 418 -7.01 -10.20 -3.25
CA ALA A 418 -8.36 -10.76 -3.20
C ALA A 418 -8.38 -12.28 -3.05
N ASN A 419 -7.43 -12.99 -3.67
CA ASN A 419 -7.32 -14.44 -3.50
C ASN A 419 -7.02 -14.80 -2.03
N GLY A 420 -6.10 -14.07 -1.39
CA GLY A 420 -5.79 -14.27 0.03
C GLY A 420 -6.98 -14.01 0.95
N ILE A 421 -7.66 -12.87 0.75
CA ILE A 421 -8.88 -12.54 1.52
C ILE A 421 -9.94 -13.62 1.34
N GLY A 422 -10.20 -14.03 0.09
CA GLY A 422 -11.21 -15.02 -0.23
C GLY A 422 -10.96 -16.38 0.40
N VAL A 423 -9.75 -16.92 0.24
CA VAL A 423 -9.38 -18.20 0.87
C VAL A 423 -9.47 -18.09 2.39
N GLY A 424 -9.01 -16.99 2.97
CA GLY A 424 -9.12 -16.71 4.39
C GLY A 424 -10.54 -16.77 4.93
N PHE A 425 -11.47 -16.11 4.24
CA PHE A 425 -12.87 -16.02 4.66
C PHE A 425 -13.60 -17.35 4.52
N ILE A 426 -13.38 -18.06 3.41
CA ILE A 426 -13.92 -19.41 3.21
C ILE A 426 -13.38 -20.35 4.29
N ALA A 427 -12.07 -20.37 4.51
CA ALA A 427 -11.44 -21.21 5.53
C ALA A 427 -11.98 -20.89 6.92
N TRP A 428 -12.15 -19.61 7.26
CA TRP A 428 -12.72 -19.19 8.54
C TRP A 428 -14.13 -19.75 8.72
N VAL A 429 -14.99 -19.53 7.74
CA VAL A 429 -16.39 -19.97 7.80
C VAL A 429 -16.49 -21.47 7.94
N VAL A 430 -15.73 -22.23 7.15
CA VAL A 430 -15.76 -23.71 7.18
C VAL A 430 -15.20 -24.25 8.49
N LEU A 431 -14.02 -23.81 8.92
CA LEU A 431 -13.32 -24.39 10.05
C LEU A 431 -13.92 -23.98 11.40
N ARG A 432 -14.35 -22.73 11.56
CA ARG A 432 -15.09 -22.31 12.76
C ARG A 432 -16.42 -23.04 12.88
N SER A 433 -17.08 -23.31 11.76
CA SER A 433 -18.33 -24.09 11.77
C SER A 433 -18.07 -25.54 12.16
N ALA A 434 -17.05 -26.17 11.57
CA ALA A 434 -16.64 -27.53 11.92
C ALA A 434 -16.20 -27.66 13.40
N ALA A 435 -15.64 -26.59 13.98
CA ALA A 435 -15.29 -26.50 15.40
C ALA A 435 -16.50 -26.25 16.33
N GLY A 436 -17.74 -26.27 15.82
CA GLY A 436 -18.95 -26.02 16.60
C GLY A 436 -19.22 -24.54 16.93
N LYS A 437 -18.42 -23.62 16.40
CA LYS A 437 -18.49 -22.17 16.64
C LYS A 437 -19.25 -21.41 15.53
N ALA A 438 -20.08 -22.09 14.75
CA ALA A 438 -20.83 -21.48 13.64
C ALA A 438 -21.67 -20.26 14.06
N ARG A 439 -22.17 -20.25 15.31
CA ARG A 439 -23.00 -19.16 15.86
C ARG A 439 -22.22 -17.88 16.17
N GLU A 440 -20.89 -17.95 16.27
CA GLU A 440 -20.03 -16.78 16.48
C GLU A 440 -19.74 -16.04 15.15
N ILE A 441 -20.11 -16.65 14.02
CA ILE A 441 -19.84 -16.12 12.69
C ILE A 441 -20.98 -15.19 12.29
N SER A 442 -20.65 -13.95 11.93
CA SER A 442 -21.64 -13.01 11.41
C SER A 442 -22.32 -13.56 10.16
N PRO A 443 -23.66 -13.46 10.03
CA PRO A 443 -24.38 -13.86 8.81
C PRO A 443 -23.84 -13.19 7.55
N LEU A 444 -23.32 -11.97 7.66
CA LEU A 444 -22.74 -11.27 6.53
C LEU A 444 -21.44 -11.93 6.05
N LEU A 445 -20.63 -12.49 6.96
CA LEU A 445 -19.40 -13.19 6.59
C LEU A 445 -19.69 -14.48 5.81
N TRP A 446 -20.81 -15.15 6.09
CA TRP A 446 -21.28 -16.28 5.28
C TRP A 446 -21.59 -15.87 3.84
N VAL A 447 -22.28 -14.75 3.66
CA VAL A 447 -22.61 -14.22 2.32
C VAL A 447 -21.33 -13.86 1.56
N VAL A 448 -20.39 -13.18 2.22
CA VAL A 448 -19.10 -12.82 1.59
C VAL A 448 -18.29 -14.08 1.23
N ALA A 449 -18.22 -15.07 2.13
CA ALA A 449 -17.54 -16.34 1.84
C ALA A 449 -18.17 -17.08 0.67
N ALA A 450 -19.51 -17.11 0.57
CA ALA A 450 -20.21 -17.68 -0.58
C ALA A 450 -19.89 -16.92 -1.89
N GLY A 451 -19.80 -15.59 -1.83
CA GLY A 451 -19.34 -14.78 -2.96
C GLY A 451 -17.94 -15.16 -3.43
N PHE A 452 -17.00 -15.40 -2.50
CA PHE A 452 -15.66 -15.87 -2.85
C PHE A 452 -15.64 -17.31 -3.39
N VAL A 453 -16.54 -18.19 -2.93
CA VAL A 453 -16.70 -19.52 -3.54
C VAL A 453 -17.10 -19.38 -5.00
N LEU A 454 -18.07 -18.52 -5.31
CA LEU A 454 -18.47 -18.25 -6.69
C LEU A 454 -17.32 -17.63 -7.50
N TYR A 455 -16.56 -16.70 -6.92
CA TYR A 455 -15.39 -16.11 -7.55
C TYR A 455 -14.34 -17.16 -7.95
N PHE A 456 -14.01 -18.10 -7.06
CA PHE A 456 -13.06 -19.18 -7.39
C PHE A 456 -13.67 -20.24 -8.33
N ALA A 457 -14.97 -20.47 -8.25
CA ALA A 457 -15.70 -21.37 -9.15
C ALA A 457 -15.94 -20.79 -10.55
N ARG A 458 -15.63 -19.50 -10.78
CA ARG A 458 -15.95 -18.80 -12.04
C ARG A 458 -15.50 -19.53 -13.30
N GLY A 459 -14.29 -20.09 -13.32
CA GLY A 459 -13.78 -20.78 -14.51
C GLY A 459 -14.59 -22.03 -14.84
N TRP A 460 -15.06 -22.75 -13.83
CA TRP A 460 -15.98 -23.87 -14.01
C TRP A 460 -17.35 -23.40 -14.50
N ILE A 461 -17.84 -22.28 -13.96
CA ILE A 461 -19.13 -21.70 -14.36
C ILE A 461 -19.09 -21.24 -15.82
N GLU A 462 -18.05 -20.50 -16.23
CA GLU A 462 -17.79 -20.06 -17.62
C GLU A 462 -17.76 -21.25 -18.57
N THR A 463 -17.00 -22.30 -18.22
CA THR A 463 -16.95 -23.54 -19.01
C THR A 463 -18.32 -24.23 -19.13
N LEU A 464 -19.12 -24.23 -18.05
CA LEU A 464 -20.46 -24.83 -18.02
C LEU A 464 -21.49 -24.05 -18.85
N ILE A 465 -21.35 -22.73 -18.96
CA ILE A 465 -22.24 -21.85 -19.73
C ILE A 465 -21.74 -21.56 -21.16
N GLY A 466 -20.59 -22.15 -21.54
CA GLY A 466 -20.03 -22.05 -22.89
C GLY A 466 -19.43 -20.68 -23.21
N LEU A 467 -18.93 -19.97 -22.20
CA LEU A 467 -18.20 -18.70 -22.33
C LEU A 467 -16.68 -18.90 -22.29
#